data_AF-K1UET6-F1
#
_entry.id   AF-K1UET6-F1
#
_cell.length_a   1.000
_cell.length_b   1.000
_cell.length_c   1.000
_cell.angle_alpha   90.00
_cell.angle_beta   90.00
_cell.angle_gamma   90.00
#
_symmetry.space_group_name_H-M   'P 1'
#
loop_
_entity.id
_entity.type
_entity.pdbx_description
1 polymer ?
#
loop_
_entity_poly.entity_id
_entity_poly.type
_entity_poly.pdbx_seq_one_letter_code
_entity_poly.pdbx_strand_id
1 'polypeptide(L)'
;MIAMSGIGNPGPFVEGLRNNYKVIEDVRFDDHHVYRVKDMKLVANLLAKHPKAAIIMTEKDAVKMSHPEKIPAEVRKRMYFLPINISFIDDSETDFLQKLECDVREN
;
A
#
# COMPACT_ATOMS: atom_id res chain seq x y z
N MET A 1 5.78 -5.37 -12.81
CA MET A 1 5.26 -4.30 -11.91
C MET A 1 6.23 -4.10 -10.76
N ILE A 2 6.14 -2.95 -10.11
CA ILE A 2 6.88 -2.62 -8.89
C ILE A 2 5.88 -2.72 -7.74
N ALA A 3 6.16 -3.58 -6.76
CA ALA A 3 5.36 -3.66 -5.54
C ALA A 3 5.89 -2.63 -4.55
N MET A 4 4.99 -1.90 -3.90
CA MET A 4 5.34 -0.89 -2.92
C MET A 4 4.49 -1.07 -1.66
N SER A 5 5.12 -1.13 -0.49
CA SER A 5 4.40 -1.35 0.77
C SER A 5 5.07 -0.65 1.94
N GLY A 6 4.27 -0.02 2.78
CA GLY A 6 4.65 0.61 4.05
C GLY A 6 3.74 0.12 5.16
N ILE A 7 3.69 -1.20 5.33
CA ILE A 7 2.84 -1.92 6.29
C ILE A 7 3.66 -2.89 7.14
N GLY A 8 3.20 -3.20 8.35
CA GLY A 8 3.93 -4.05 9.31
C GLY A 8 4.27 -5.47 8.81
N ASN A 9 3.44 -6.05 7.93
CA ASN A 9 3.72 -7.33 7.29
C ASN A 9 3.46 -7.27 5.76
N PRO A 10 4.47 -6.98 4.94
CA PRO A 10 4.32 -6.88 3.49
C PRO A 10 4.30 -8.25 2.78
N GLY A 11 4.60 -9.35 3.47
CA GLY A 11 4.72 -10.69 2.89
C GLY A 11 3.49 -11.12 2.08
N PRO A 12 2.29 -11.16 2.68
CA PRO A 12 1.07 -11.56 2.00
C PRO A 12 0.73 -10.69 0.78
N PHE A 13 1.01 -9.39 0.87
CA PHE A 13 0.79 -8.45 -0.24
C PHE A 13 1.70 -8.77 -1.44
N VAL A 14 3.00 -8.95 -1.21
CA VAL A 14 3.97 -9.24 -2.27
C VAL A 14 3.75 -10.64 -2.86
N GLU A 15 3.43 -11.64 -2.02
CA GLU A 15 3.11 -12.99 -2.48
C GLU A 15 1.84 -13.01 -3.34
N GLY A 16 0.77 -12.33 -2.91
CA GLY A 16 -0.46 -12.21 -3.70
C GLY A 16 -0.21 -11.58 -5.08
N LEU A 17 0.66 -10.58 -5.14
CA LEU A 17 1.10 -9.99 -6.41
C LEU A 17 1.91 -10.97 -7.26
N ARG A 18 2.88 -11.67 -6.66
CA ARG A 18 3.74 -12.63 -7.38
C ARG A 18 2.98 -13.82 -7.95
N ASN A 19 1.88 -14.22 -7.31
CA ASN A 19 1.04 -15.33 -7.78
C ASN A 19 0.31 -15.00 -9.08
N ASN A 20 -0.01 -13.72 -9.33
CA ASN A 20 -0.81 -13.30 -10.48
C ASN A 20 0.00 -12.47 -11.49
N TYR A 21 1.13 -11.90 -11.07
CA TYR A 21 1.87 -10.92 -11.84
C TYR A 21 3.39 -11.02 -11.64
N LYS A 22 4.14 -10.58 -12.67
CA LYS A 22 5.59 -10.44 -12.57
C LYS A 22 5.98 -9.20 -11.77
N VAL A 23 6.36 -9.40 -10.51
CA VAL A 23 6.98 -8.37 -9.66
C VAL A 23 8.47 -8.26 -10.03
N ILE A 24 8.87 -7.10 -10.53
CA ILE A 24 10.24 -6.81 -11.00
C ILE A 24 11.07 -6.22 -9.85
N GLU A 25 10.42 -5.41 -9.02
CA GLU A 25 11.03 -4.75 -7.87
C GLU A 25 10.03 -4.77 -6.70
N ASP A 26 10.55 -4.88 -5.48
CA ASP A 26 9.80 -4.87 -4.22
C ASP A 26 10.39 -3.78 -3.32
N VAL A 27 9.65 -2.68 -3.17
CA VAL A 27 10.04 -1.50 -2.40
C VAL A 27 9.28 -1.52 -1.08
N ARG A 28 10.03 -1.69 0.02
CA ARG A 28 9.48 -1.79 1.38
C ARG A 28 9.85 -0.56 2.20
N PHE A 29 8.86 0.01 2.85
CA PHE A 29 8.96 1.11 3.80
C PHE A 29 8.47 0.65 5.18
N ASP A 30 8.82 1.40 6.22
CA ASP A 30 8.31 1.13 7.57
C ASP A 30 6.80 1.37 7.66
N ASP A 31 6.11 0.68 8.57
CA ASP A 31 4.64 0.75 8.75
C ASP A 31 4.11 2.18 9.04
N HIS A 32 4.98 3.01 9.59
CA HIS A 32 4.74 4.42 9.91
C HIS A 32 5.49 5.39 9.00
N HIS A 33 5.99 4.91 7.86
CA HIS A 33 6.77 5.74 6.96
C HIS A 33 5.95 6.91 6.42
N VAL A 34 6.52 8.11 6.56
CA VAL A 34 5.99 9.33 5.94
C VAL A 34 6.63 9.46 4.57
N TYR A 35 5.82 9.32 3.52
CA TYR A 35 6.31 9.45 2.14
C TYR A 35 6.83 10.85 1.87
N ARG A 36 8.12 10.95 1.55
CA ARG A 36 8.82 12.20 1.23
C ARG A 36 9.08 12.29 -0.28
N VAL A 37 9.42 13.49 -0.73
CA VAL A 37 9.80 13.75 -2.14
C VAL A 37 10.94 12.84 -2.62
N LYS A 38 11.89 12.49 -1.74
CA LYS A 38 12.99 11.57 -2.07
C LYS A 38 12.49 10.17 -2.46
N ASP A 39 11.41 9.70 -1.84
CA ASP A 39 10.86 8.37 -2.09
C ASP A 39 10.16 8.37 -3.45
N MET A 40 9.47 9.46 -3.78
CA MET A 40 8.87 9.64 -5.11
C MET A 40 9.93 9.72 -6.22
N LYS A 41 11.10 10.32 -5.95
CA LYS A 41 12.24 10.31 -6.88
C LYS A 41 12.79 8.90 -7.08
N LEU A 42 12.91 8.11 -6.00
CA LEU A 42 13.34 6.71 -6.08
C LEU A 42 12.37 5.91 -6.97
N VAL A 43 11.07 6.06 -6.73
CA VAL A 43 10.02 5.38 -7.49
C VAL A 43 10.01 5.83 -8.96
N ALA A 44 10.16 7.13 -9.24
CA ALA A 44 10.26 7.65 -10.61
C ALA A 44 11.48 7.10 -11.36
N ASN A 45 12.63 6.97 -10.68
CA ASN A 45 13.83 6.38 -11.28
C ASN A 45 13.64 4.90 -11.62
N LEU A 46 12.95 4.13 -10.76
CA LEU A 46 12.61 2.74 -11.06
C LEU A 46 11.66 2.64 -12.26
N LEU A 47 10.69 3.56 -12.35
CA LEU A 47 9.79 3.64 -13.50
C LEU A 47 10.50 4.01 -14.80
N ALA A 48 11.55 4.82 -14.74
CA ALA A 48 12.39 5.15 -15.90
C ALA A 48 13.20 3.93 -16.36
N LYS A 49 13.73 3.13 -15.42
CA LYS A 49 14.41 1.85 -15.74
C LYS A 49 13.46 0.80 -16.31
N HIS A 50 12.18 0.84 -15.88
CA HIS A 50 11.15 -0.09 -16.31
C HIS A 50 9.95 0.65 -16.91
N PRO A 51 10.05 1.13 -18.16
CA PRO A 51 9.03 2.01 -18.77
C PRO A 51 7.65 1.34 -18.90
N LYS A 52 7.60 0.01 -18.97
CA LYS A 52 6.34 -0.77 -19.01
C LYS A 52 5.81 -1.17 -17.62
N ALA A 53 6.50 -0.81 -16.54
CA ALA A 53 6.07 -1.18 -15.19
C ALA A 53 5.08 -0.16 -14.61
N ALA A 54 4.05 -0.68 -13.96
CA ALA A 54 3.19 0.05 -13.04
C ALA A 54 3.65 -0.17 -11.59
N ILE A 55 3.30 0.77 -10.71
CA ILE A 55 3.48 0.69 -9.26
C ILE A 55 2.17 0.22 -8.67
N ILE A 56 2.23 -0.86 -7.90
CA ILE A 56 1.11 -1.35 -7.12
C ILE A 56 1.44 -1.17 -5.64
N MET A 57 0.52 -0.57 -4.90
CA MET A 57 0.64 -0.37 -3.46
C MET A 57 -0.59 -0.82 -2.69
N THR A 58 -0.50 -0.80 -1.36
CA THR A 58 -1.65 -1.00 -0.50
C THR A 58 -2.52 0.26 -0.47
N GLU A 59 -3.81 0.11 -0.22
CA GLU A 59 -4.71 1.25 0.00
C GLU A 59 -4.25 2.15 1.16
N LYS A 60 -3.76 1.55 2.26
CA LYS A 60 -3.20 2.29 3.41
C LYS A 60 -2.08 3.23 3.00
N ASP A 61 -1.18 2.78 2.12
CA ASP A 61 -0.09 3.61 1.61
C ASP A 61 -0.56 4.69 0.63
N ALA A 62 -1.57 4.39 -0.19
CA ALA A 62 -2.17 5.35 -1.11
C ALA A 62 -2.83 6.52 -0.35
N VAL A 63 -3.48 6.26 0.79
CA VAL A 63 -4.08 7.32 1.65
C VAL A 63 -3.00 8.27 2.19
N LYS A 64 -1.81 7.76 2.52
CA LYS A 64 -0.66 8.58 2.98
C LYS A 64 -0.10 9.48 1.87
N MET A 65 -0.45 9.24 0.60
CA MET A 65 -0.05 10.08 -0.54
C MET A 65 -1.02 11.26 -0.76
N SER A 66 -1.30 12.00 0.31
CA SER A 66 -2.33 13.05 0.34
C SER A 66 -1.96 14.33 -0.45
N HIS A 67 -0.78 14.36 -1.10
CA HIS A 67 -0.26 15.50 -1.87
C HIS A 67 0.12 15.09 -3.31
N PRO A 68 -0.85 14.65 -4.13
CA PRO A 68 -0.59 14.16 -5.49
C PRO A 68 -0.01 15.21 -6.44
N GLU A 69 -0.07 16.50 -6.10
CA GLU A 69 0.57 17.60 -6.83
C GLU A 69 2.10 17.59 -6.75
N LYS A 70 2.68 16.92 -5.74
CA LYS A 70 4.14 16.73 -5.61
C LYS A 70 4.66 15.54 -6.40
N ILE A 71 3.76 14.74 -6.97
CA ILE A 71 4.09 13.56 -7.77
C ILE A 71 4.02 13.95 -9.25
N PRO A 72 5.07 13.72 -10.04
CA PRO A 72 5.02 13.97 -11.48
C PRO A 72 3.82 13.25 -12.12
N ALA A 73 3.09 13.94 -12.99
CA ALA A 73 1.86 13.42 -13.58
C ALA A 73 2.05 12.07 -14.30
N GLU A 74 3.23 11.86 -14.89
CA GLU A 74 3.61 10.60 -15.54
C GLU A 74 3.72 9.44 -14.55
N VAL A 75 4.26 9.69 -13.36
CA VAL A 75 4.35 8.69 -12.28
C VAL A 75 2.95 8.38 -11.77
N ARG A 76 2.14 9.41 -11.51
CA ARG A 76 0.76 9.28 -10.99
C ARG A 76 -0.13 8.42 -11.89
N LYS A 77 0.01 8.53 -13.22
CA LYS A 77 -0.76 7.71 -14.19
C LYS A 77 -0.46 6.21 -14.11
N ARG A 78 0.66 5.82 -13.50
CA ARG A 78 1.09 4.42 -13.39
C ARG A 78 1.06 3.90 -11.95
N MET A 79 0.43 4.63 -11.04
CA MET A 79 0.25 4.24 -9.66
C MET A 79 -1.16 3.69 -9.46
N TYR A 80 -1.23 2.50 -8.90
CA TYR A 80 -2.48 1.83 -8.55
C TYR A 80 -2.36 1.28 -7.14
N PHE A 81 -3.48 1.13 -6.48
CA PHE A 81 -3.55 0.48 -5.18
C PHE A 81 -4.45 -0.74 -5.27
N LEU A 82 -4.13 -1.75 -4.46
CA LEU A 82 -5.02 -2.88 -4.23
C LEU A 82 -5.86 -2.57 -2.98
N PRO A 83 -7.20 -2.61 -3.08
CA PRO A 83 -8.07 -2.54 -1.92
C PRO A 83 -7.84 -3.79 -1.06
N ILE A 84 -7.75 -3.61 0.25
CA ILE A 84 -7.65 -4.72 1.21
C ILE A 84 -9.04 -4.96 1.76
N ASN A 85 -9.65 -6.07 1.37
CA ASN A 85 -10.92 -6.50 1.96
C ASN A 85 -10.63 -7.29 3.23
N ILE A 86 -11.19 -6.84 4.35
CA ILE A 86 -11.18 -7.57 5.60
C ILE A 86 -12.42 -8.47 5.58
N SER A 87 -12.22 -9.77 5.71
CA SER A 87 -13.31 -10.73 5.93
C SER A 87 -13.05 -11.48 7.22
N PHE A 88 -13.98 -11.41 8.16
CA PHE A 88 -13.95 -12.22 9.36
C PHE A 88 -14.30 -13.67 9.00
N ILE A 89 -13.54 -14.63 9.52
CA ILE A 89 -13.70 -16.05 9.18
C ILE A 89 -14.81 -16.72 10.03
N ASP A 90 -15.39 -16.01 11.01
CA ASP A 90 -16.45 -16.48 11.93
C ASP A 90 -17.35 -15.33 12.42
N ASP A 91 -18.41 -15.63 13.19
CA ASP A 91 -19.28 -14.71 14.00
C ASP A 91 -18.51 -13.81 15.01
N SER A 92 -17.17 -13.85 14.96
CA SER A 92 -16.22 -12.97 15.64
C SER A 92 -16.34 -11.48 15.28
N GLU A 93 -17.05 -11.13 14.21
CA GLU A 93 -17.33 -9.73 13.85
C GLU A 93 -18.09 -9.02 14.98
N THR A 94 -19.09 -9.70 15.56
CA THR A 94 -19.85 -9.20 16.71
C THR A 94 -18.97 -9.01 17.94
N ASP A 95 -18.08 -9.96 18.24
CA ASP A 95 -17.21 -9.90 19.44
C ASP A 95 -16.13 -8.82 19.31
N PHE A 96 -15.62 -8.59 18.09
CA PHE A 96 -14.66 -7.52 17.79
C PHE A 96 -15.31 -6.14 17.85
N LEU A 97 -16.49 -5.98 17.23
CA LEU A 97 -17.25 -4.71 17.27
C LEU A 97 -17.67 -4.35 18.70
N GLN A 98 -18.09 -5.34 19.48
CA GLN A 98 -18.50 -5.13 20.87
C GLN A 98 -17.33 -4.70 21.78
N LYS A 99 -16.13 -5.24 21.55
CA LYS A 99 -14.91 -4.77 22.25
C LYS A 99 -14.51 -3.35 21.85
N LEU A 100 -14.62 -3.00 20.57
CA LEU A 100 -14.38 -1.63 20.10
C LEU A 100 -15.39 -0.64 20.69
N GLU A 101 -16.66 -1.00 20.79
CA GLU A 101 -17.68 -0.14 21.43
C GLU A 101 -17.42 0.07 22.93
N CYS A 102 -16.94 -0.95 23.64
CA CYS A 102 -16.55 -0.84 25.04
C CYS A 102 -15.35 0.11 25.23
N ASP A 103 -14.28 -0.05 24.45
CA ASP A 103 -13.07 0.78 24.56
C ASP A 103 -13.30 2.25 24.18
N VAL A 104 -14.23 2.53 23.25
CA VAL A 104 -14.59 3.90 22.86
C VAL A 104 -15.51 4.56 23.89
N ARG A 105 -16.27 3.79 24.68
CA ARG A 105 -17.16 4.31 25.74
C ARG A 105 -16.47 4.52 27.09
N GLU A 106 -15.34 3.86 27.34
CA GLU A 106 -14.56 4.02 28.57
C GLU A 106 -13.49 5.14 28.51
N ASN A 107 -13.44 5.92 27.41
CA ASN A 107 -12.69 7.18 27.31
C ASN A 107 -13.64 8.39 27.17
#